data_AF-I4D5U3-F1
#
_entry.id   AF-I4D5U3-F1
#
_cell.length_a   1.000
_cell.length_b   1.000
_cell.length_c   1.000
_cell.angle_alpha   90.00
_cell.angle_beta   90.00
_cell.angle_gamma   90.00
#
_symmetry.space_group_name_H-M   'P 1'
#
loop_
_entity.id
_entity.type
_entity.pdbx_description
1 polymer ?
#
loop_
_entity_poly.entity_id
_entity_poly.type
_entity_poly.pdbx_seq_one_letter_code
_entity_poly.pdbx_strand_id
1 'polypeptide(L)'
;MYNLEDYRSLKNRKRVQYFPAGILDVIEVEYPSQYSLILKNQSQMTSLFTNEEWLDILTKSRNSYHEYVRRQNLSRETLAHGI
;
A
#
# COMPACT_ATOMS: atom_id res chain seq x y z
N MET A 1 -16.80 -10.74 1.60
CA MET A 1 -15.38 -11.15 1.50
C MET A 1 -14.82 -10.38 0.31
N TYR A 2 -13.94 -9.39 0.53
CA TYR A 2 -13.34 -8.65 -0.60
C TYR A 2 -12.29 -9.55 -1.26
N ASN A 3 -12.41 -9.77 -2.57
CA ASN A 3 -11.43 -10.54 -3.34
C ASN A 3 -10.31 -9.61 -3.86
N LEU A 4 -9.14 -10.15 -4.18
CA LEU A 4 -8.00 -9.43 -4.77
C LEU A 4 -8.36 -8.76 -6.12
N GLU A 5 -9.34 -9.29 -6.85
CA GLU A 5 -9.90 -8.64 -8.04
C GLU A 5 -10.64 -7.33 -7.70
N ASP A 6 -11.36 -7.30 -6.57
CA ASP A 6 -12.03 -6.08 -6.10
C ASP A 6 -10.99 -5.01 -5.77
N TYR A 7 -9.87 -5.41 -5.15
CA TYR A 7 -8.75 -4.52 -4.82
C TYR A 7 -8.17 -3.83 -6.07
N ARG A 8 -7.95 -4.59 -7.15
CA ARG A 8 -7.43 -4.06 -8.41
C ARG A 8 -8.39 -3.07 -9.07
N SER A 9 -9.69 -3.38 -9.02
CA SER A 9 -10.74 -2.48 -9.52
C SER A 9 -10.81 -1.16 -8.74
N LEU A 10 -10.57 -1.21 -7.42
CA LEU A 10 -10.49 -0.05 -6.54
C LEU A 10 -9.25 0.79 -6.81
N LYS A 11 -8.09 0.15 -7.05
CA LYS A 11 -6.81 0.82 -7.34
C LYS A 11 -6.81 1.57 -8.68
N ASN A 12 -7.38 0.97 -9.72
CA ASN A 12 -7.45 1.57 -11.08
C ASN A 12 -8.33 2.84 -11.14
N ARG A 13 -9.18 3.08 -10.13
CA ARG A 13 -9.97 4.32 -10.04
C ARG A 13 -9.12 5.47 -9.46
N LYS A 14 -8.14 5.98 -10.22
CA LYS A 14 -7.50 7.31 -10.07
C LYS A 14 -7.09 7.77 -8.63
N ARG A 15 -6.93 6.86 -7.66
CA ARG A 15 -6.69 7.20 -6.24
C ARG A 15 -5.24 7.03 -5.78
N VAL A 16 -4.36 6.51 -6.63
CA VAL A 16 -3.01 6.07 -6.22
C VAL A 16 -2.11 7.23 -5.78
N GLN A 17 -2.34 8.46 -6.22
CA GLN A 17 -1.47 9.58 -5.86
C GLN A 17 -1.80 10.22 -4.49
N TYR A 18 -3.01 10.01 -3.97
CA TYR A 18 -3.49 10.65 -2.74
C TYR A 18 -3.57 9.70 -1.55
N PHE A 19 -3.54 8.38 -1.74
CA PHE A 19 -3.68 7.42 -0.64
C PHE A 19 -2.34 6.78 -0.28
N PRO A 20 -2.13 6.43 1.00
CA PRO A 20 -0.92 5.74 1.43
C PRO A 20 -0.85 4.34 0.81
N ALA A 21 0.36 3.89 0.49
CA ALA A 21 0.60 2.57 -0.07
C ALA A 21 0.32 1.48 0.99
N GLY A 22 -0.59 0.58 0.66
CA GLY A 22 -0.86 -0.61 1.45
C GLY A 22 0.20 -1.69 1.23
N ILE A 23 0.13 -2.77 2.02
CA ILE A 23 1.04 -3.93 1.91
C ILE A 23 1.07 -4.49 0.49
N LEU A 24 -0.11 -4.66 -0.13
CA LEU A 24 -0.22 -5.17 -1.50
C LEU A 24 0.36 -4.20 -2.54
N ASP A 25 0.31 -2.89 -2.29
CA ASP A 25 0.91 -1.91 -3.20
C ASP A 25 2.44 -1.98 -3.17
N VAL A 26 3.02 -2.13 -1.97
CA VAL A 26 4.47 -2.29 -1.81
C VAL A 26 4.92 -3.57 -2.51
N ILE A 27 4.20 -4.68 -2.29
CA ILE A 27 4.52 -5.97 -2.92
C ILE A 27 4.37 -5.92 -4.44
N GLU A 28 3.33 -5.28 -4.97
CA GLU A 28 3.14 -5.15 -6.43
C GLU A 28 4.31 -4.41 -7.10
N VAL A 29 4.84 -3.37 -6.45
CA VAL A 29 5.91 -2.54 -6.99
C VAL A 29 7.28 -3.21 -6.84
N GLU A 30 7.59 -3.75 -5.67
CA GLU A 30 8.94 -4.21 -5.35
C GLU A 30 9.15 -5.72 -5.57
N TYR A 31 8.08 -6.50 -5.48
CA TYR A 31 8.10 -7.96 -5.58
C TYR A 31 7.05 -8.47 -6.60
N PRO A 32 7.10 -8.02 -7.87
CA PRO A 32 6.05 -8.29 -8.85
C PRO A 32 5.84 -9.78 -9.13
N SER A 33 6.89 -10.59 -9.00
CA SER A 33 6.82 -12.05 -9.16
C SER A 33 6.00 -12.70 -8.04
N GLN A 34 6.30 -12.34 -6.78
CA GLN A 34 5.56 -12.82 -5.60
C GLN A 34 4.13 -12.31 -5.61
N TYR A 35 3.91 -11.06 -6.04
CA TYR A 35 2.57 -10.51 -6.24
C TYR A 35 1.74 -11.36 -7.22
N SER A 36 2.32 -11.79 -8.34
CA SER A 36 1.67 -12.68 -9.30
C SER A 36 1.27 -14.02 -8.67
N LEU A 37 2.11 -14.59 -7.80
CA LEU A 37 1.80 -15.83 -7.08
C LEU A 37 0.65 -15.66 -6.08
N ILE A 38 0.60 -14.53 -5.39
CA ILE A 38 -0.51 -14.15 -4.48
C ILE A 38 -1.82 -14.05 -5.27
N LEU A 39 -1.80 -13.37 -6.42
CA LEU A 39 -3.00 -13.20 -7.26
C LEU A 39 -3.54 -14.53 -7.79
N LYS A 40 -2.66 -15.48 -8.11
CA LYS A 40 -3.06 -16.81 -8.57
C LYS A 40 -3.44 -17.75 -7.44
N ASN A 41 -3.39 -17.29 -6.18
CA ASN A 41 -3.58 -18.08 -4.97
C ASN A 41 -2.72 -19.36 -4.96
N GLN A 42 -1.53 -19.29 -5.59
CA GLN A 42 -0.65 -20.44 -5.80
C GLN A 42 0.22 -20.75 -4.57
N SER A 43 0.37 -19.78 -3.66
CA SER A 43 1.14 -19.91 -2.43
C SER A 43 0.51 -19.09 -1.31
N GLN A 44 0.70 -19.51 -0.06
CA GLN A 44 0.35 -18.69 1.10
C GLN A 44 1.27 -17.47 1.12
N MET A 45 0.69 -16.28 1.27
CA MET A 45 1.41 -15.02 1.26
C MET A 45 2.58 -14.99 2.26
N THR A 46 2.38 -15.59 3.43
CA THR A 46 3.37 -15.67 4.52
C THR A 46 4.63 -16.43 4.14
N SER A 47 4.56 -17.40 3.22
CA SER A 47 5.72 -18.22 2.81
C SER A 47 6.48 -17.64 1.62
N LEU A 48 6.00 -16.55 1.02
CA LEU A 48 6.62 -15.95 -0.17
C LEU A 48 7.77 -14.98 0.16
N PHE A 49 7.90 -14.60 1.43
CA PHE A 49 8.85 -13.62 1.90
C PHE A 49 9.55 -14.15 3.14
N THR A 50 10.82 -13.81 3.27
CA THR A 50 11.59 -13.95 4.50
C THR A 50 11.08 -12.98 5.57
N ASN A 51 11.49 -13.20 6.82
CA ASN A 51 11.15 -12.30 7.92
C ASN A 51 11.69 -10.87 7.69
N GLU A 52 12.86 -10.73 7.09
CA GLU A 52 13.48 -9.43 6.80
C GLU A 52 12.69 -8.69 5.70
N GLU A 53 12.30 -9.38 4.64
CA GLU A 53 11.44 -8.81 3.59
C GLU A 53 10.08 -8.39 4.17
N TRP A 54 9.49 -9.19 5.06
CA TRP A 54 8.26 -8.80 5.75
C TRP A 54 8.42 -7.52 6.59
N LEU A 55 9.51 -7.40 7.34
CA LEU A 55 9.80 -6.19 8.11
C LEU A 55 9.95 -4.96 7.22
N ASP A 56 10.62 -5.11 6.08
CA ASP A 56 10.79 -4.02 5.10
C ASP A 56 9.45 -3.61 4.47
N ILE A 57 8.66 -4.57 3.98
CA ILE A 57 7.32 -4.33 3.42
C ILE A 57 6.43 -3.58 4.41
N LEU A 58 6.38 -4.05 5.66
CA LEU A 58 5.57 -3.44 6.71
C LEU A 58 6.05 -2.03 7.07
N THR A 59 7.38 -1.84 7.12
CA THR A 59 7.99 -0.53 7.41
C THR A 59 7.65 0.48 6.30
N LYS A 60 7.78 0.09 5.03
CA LYS A 60 7.43 0.95 3.89
C LYS A 60 5.96 1.33 3.87
N SER A 61 5.06 0.37 4.08
CA SER A 61 3.62 0.66 4.16
C SER A 61 3.30 1.60 5.32
N ARG A 62 3.90 1.37 6.50
CA ARG A 62 3.73 2.24 7.68
C ARG A 62 4.25 3.66 7.44
N ASN A 63 5.43 3.80 6.83
CA ASN A 63 6.01 5.10 6.51
C ASN A 63 5.15 5.86 5.49
N SER A 64 4.63 5.17 4.48
CA SER A 64 3.70 5.76 3.52
C SER A 64 2.44 6.32 4.20
N TYR A 65 1.88 5.57 5.16
CA TYR A 65 0.76 6.04 5.97
C TYR A 65 1.11 7.25 6.83
N HIS A 66 2.27 7.23 7.49
CA HIS A 66 2.73 8.35 8.31
C HIS A 66 2.88 9.63 7.48
N GLU A 67 3.48 9.54 6.30
CA GLU A 67 3.61 10.65 5.35
C GLU A 67 2.26 11.15 4.82
N TYR A 68 1.29 10.27 4.62
CA TYR A 68 -0.07 10.67 4.27
C TYR A 68 -0.74 11.47 5.38
N VAL A 69 -0.67 11.00 6.63
CA VAL A 69 -1.23 11.72 7.78
C VAL A 69 -0.55 13.08 7.98
N ARG A 70 0.79 13.14 7.85
CA ARG A 70 1.53 14.40 7.94
C ARG A 70 1.03 15.42 6.91
N ARG A 71 0.86 15.00 5.65
CA ARG A 71 0.33 15.85 4.57
C ARG A 71 -1.09 16.34 4.87
N GLN A 72 -1.95 15.49 5.42
CA GLN A 72 -3.32 15.87 5.77
C GLN A 72 -3.40 16.86 6.94
N ASN A 73 -2.45 16.79 7.88
CA ASN A 73 -2.38 17.77 8.96
C ASN A 73 -1.86 19.13 8.45
N LEU A 74 -0.80 19.13 7.63
CA LEU A 74 -0.27 20.35 7.01
C LEU A 74 -1.30 21.06 6.11
N SER A 75 -2.09 20.31 5.35
CA SER A 75 -3.15 20.89 4.52
C SER A 75 -4.26 21.53 5.36
N ARG A 76 -4.63 20.92 6.49
CA ARG A 76 -5.60 21.48 7.44
C ARG A 76 -5.09 22.76 8.10
N GLU A 77 -3.82 22.81 8.49
CA GLU A 77 -3.19 23.99 9.07
C GLU A 77 -3.14 25.14 8.05
N THR A 78 -2.79 24.84 6.80
CA THR A 78 -2.75 25.85 5.72
C THR A 78 -4.15 26.41 5.41
N LEU A 79 -5.17 25.55 5.40
CA LEU A 79 -6.57 25.97 5.23
C LEU A 79 -7.10 26.76 6.43
N ALA A 80 -6.67 26.42 7.65
CA ALA A 80 -7.06 27.14 8.87
C ALA A 80 -6.40 28.53 8.98
N HIS A 81 -5.24 28.72 8.37
CA HIS A 81 -4.50 29.98 8.39
C HIS A 81 -4.74 30.91 7.21
N GLY A 82 -5.65 30.56 6.29
CA GLY A 82 -6.26 31.47 5.31
C GLY A 82 -5.27 32.42 4.62
N ILE A 83 -4.40 31.87 3.75
CA ILE A 83 -3.75 32.63 2.68
C ILE A 83 -4.54 32.42 1.40
#